data_AF-A0A949SG65-F1
#
_entry.id   AF-A0A949SG65-F1
#
_cell.length_a   1.000
_cell.length_b   1.000
_cell.length_c   1.000
_cell.angle_alpha   90.00
_cell.angle_beta   90.00
_cell.angle_gamma   90.00
#
_symmetry.space_group_name_H-M   'P 1'
#
loop_
_entity.id
_entity.type
_entity.pdbx_description
1 polymer ?
#
loop_
_entity_poly.entity_id
_entity_poly.type
_entity_poly.pdbx_seq_one_letter_code
_entity_poly.pdbx_strand_id
1 'polypeptide(L)'
;MALSRRTRVILLASVAVLVGIIVVASIFATRKDTPKVTAVTVEKRPELRSTVTSSGEIRPIQFMNLTSEVQGRIEEIYVKEGDHVTKGQPLVKLDPEQFQSSTDAQVAALQAAQDDVQSQRTQVVAAQNQLSQSQQALDASDASVSAARQNVVTAQTDVERAVVDVNTAQREFNRNAQLLESGVISRFEYDQKKDALETAQVALKNAKARLQSQKIAVDEAIARRNQQAVAVRDAKRAVNTANIGVSQSQSRAQQQTAILRGQKNQRDKTLQVAPINGIIAEIPSKVGTFAVAGLSTTALMTIADMSTINVEVKVDETSIDQVAVGQKAKVKVDAIQDVEIEGEVTQKTPLAVGKSQTSGGLSTNINVQEAKEFRVVIELKNLTDEVKQGLRPGMSATAEITTNVAKDVLAVPLQAVIEKRPEGSPSPEVPAANNGAEPIDKPKTITGVYVLVNGKAEFREVETGLIGESDREIKSGLQAGDVVITGPSRVLNTLKDGTAVQKEDKPSGQATKS
;
A
#
# COMPACT_ATOMS: atom_id res chain seq x y z
N MET A 1 9.41 -117.97 -8.91
CA MET A 1 9.06 -118.26 -10.32
C MET A 1 10.06 -117.55 -11.22
N ALA A 2 10.68 -118.29 -12.15
CA ALA A 2 11.47 -117.70 -13.23
C ALA A 2 10.59 -116.71 -13.99
N LEU A 3 10.93 -115.41 -13.93
CA LEU A 3 10.22 -114.38 -14.69
C LEU A 3 10.32 -114.71 -16.18
N SER A 4 9.16 -114.79 -16.85
CA SER A 4 9.08 -115.17 -18.26
C SER A 4 9.87 -114.19 -19.14
N ARG A 5 10.43 -114.67 -20.24
CA ARG A 5 11.26 -113.86 -21.17
C ARG A 5 10.58 -112.55 -21.62
N ARG A 6 9.25 -112.44 -21.57
CA ARG A 6 8.50 -111.22 -21.95
C ARG A 6 8.62 -110.09 -20.92
N THR A 7 8.66 -110.38 -19.61
CA THR A 7 8.77 -109.32 -18.59
C THR A 7 10.17 -108.73 -18.49
N ARG A 8 11.23 -109.48 -18.82
CA ARG A 8 12.61 -108.94 -18.86
C ARG A 8 12.84 -107.95 -20.01
N VAL A 9 12.21 -108.17 -21.16
CA VAL A 9 12.34 -107.27 -22.33
C VAL A 9 11.60 -105.95 -22.08
N ILE A 10 10.43 -105.98 -21.44
CA ILE A 10 9.67 -104.77 -21.09
C ILE A 10 10.42 -103.93 -20.04
N LEU A 11 11.09 -104.57 -19.08
CA LEU A 11 11.85 -103.89 -18.02
C LEU A 11 13.17 -103.29 -18.54
N LEU A 12 13.82 -103.93 -19.52
CA LEU A 12 14.99 -103.36 -20.20
C LEU A 12 14.61 -102.20 -21.14
N ALA A 13 13.47 -102.30 -21.83
CA ALA A 13 12.96 -101.23 -22.68
C ALA A 13 12.54 -100.00 -21.86
N SER A 14 11.91 -100.18 -20.69
CA SER A 14 11.52 -99.07 -19.82
C SER A 14 12.73 -98.34 -19.22
N VAL A 15 13.79 -99.07 -18.85
CA VAL A 15 15.05 -98.45 -18.37
C VAL A 15 15.77 -97.68 -19.48
N ALA A 16 15.80 -98.20 -20.70
CA ALA A 16 16.40 -97.49 -21.84
C ALA A 16 15.63 -96.20 -22.19
N VAL A 17 14.30 -96.22 -22.12
CA VAL A 17 13.47 -95.01 -22.30
C VAL A 17 13.68 -94.03 -21.15
N LEU A 18 13.82 -94.49 -19.91
CA LEU A 18 14.07 -93.61 -18.77
C LEU A 18 15.44 -92.90 -18.89
N VAL A 19 16.49 -93.64 -19.28
CA VAL A 19 17.83 -93.07 -19.51
C VAL A 19 17.82 -92.11 -20.70
N GLY A 20 17.09 -92.44 -21.78
CA GLY A 20 16.90 -91.52 -22.92
C GLY A 20 16.22 -90.22 -22.51
N ILE A 21 15.18 -90.28 -21.66
CA ILE A 21 14.50 -89.08 -21.13
C ILE A 21 15.43 -88.27 -20.22
N ILE A 22 16.25 -88.93 -19.40
CA ILE A 22 17.21 -88.24 -18.51
C ILE A 22 18.32 -87.55 -19.32
N VAL A 23 18.82 -88.18 -20.39
CA VAL A 23 19.85 -87.58 -21.26
C VAL A 23 19.27 -86.42 -22.08
N VAL A 24 18.05 -86.56 -22.61
CA VAL A 24 17.36 -85.47 -23.32
C VAL A 24 17.03 -84.32 -22.36
N ALA A 25 16.61 -84.60 -21.13
CA ALA A 25 16.37 -83.60 -20.10
C ALA A 25 17.67 -82.89 -19.65
N SER A 26 18.80 -83.61 -19.58
CA SER A 26 20.10 -83.04 -19.21
C SER A 26 20.70 -82.16 -20.33
N ILE A 27 20.52 -82.56 -21.60
CA ILE A 27 20.92 -81.73 -22.75
C ILE A 27 20.03 -80.49 -22.88
N PHE A 28 18.72 -80.59 -22.59
CA PHE A 28 17.83 -79.41 -22.57
C PHE A 28 18.12 -78.48 -21.38
N ALA A 29 18.50 -79.02 -20.21
CA ALA A 29 18.81 -78.23 -19.01
C ALA A 29 20.11 -77.42 -19.09
N THR A 30 20.95 -77.64 -20.11
CA THR A 30 22.25 -76.95 -20.27
C THR A 30 22.20 -75.76 -21.24
N ARG A 31 21.04 -75.45 -21.85
CA ARG A 31 20.84 -74.15 -22.51
C ARG A 31 20.61 -73.09 -21.45
N LYS A 32 21.69 -72.44 -21.01
CA LYS A 32 21.59 -71.13 -20.34
C LYS A 32 21.00 -70.15 -21.34
N ASP A 33 19.74 -69.79 -21.18
CA ASP A 33 19.13 -68.68 -21.90
C ASP A 33 19.95 -67.41 -21.63
N THR A 34 20.70 -66.95 -22.63
CA THR A 34 21.46 -65.70 -22.52
C THR A 34 20.47 -64.54 -22.50
N PRO A 35 20.50 -63.68 -21.47
CA PRO A 35 19.57 -62.56 -21.39
C PRO A 35 19.76 -61.62 -22.59
N LYS A 36 18.66 -61.30 -23.28
CA LYS A 36 18.62 -60.32 -24.35
C LYS A 36 18.60 -58.92 -23.77
N VAL A 37 19.46 -58.05 -24.29
CA VAL A 37 19.62 -56.68 -23.79
C VAL A 37 19.67 -55.66 -24.92
N THR A 38 19.12 -54.48 -24.67
CA THR A 38 19.29 -53.31 -25.55
C THR A 38 20.48 -52.50 -25.06
N ALA A 39 21.30 -52.00 -25.99
CA ALA A 39 22.44 -51.17 -25.66
C ALA A 39 22.53 -49.94 -26.58
N VAL A 40 23.04 -48.84 -26.04
CA VAL A 40 23.22 -47.54 -26.70
C VAL A 40 24.67 -47.11 -26.55
N THR A 41 25.24 -46.55 -27.62
CA THR A 41 26.58 -45.97 -27.57
C THR A 41 26.56 -44.64 -26.82
N VAL A 42 27.49 -44.44 -25.90
CA VAL A 42 27.61 -43.20 -25.13
C VAL A 42 28.20 -42.12 -26.04
N GLU A 43 27.42 -41.08 -26.28
CA GLU A 43 27.82 -39.93 -27.09
C GLU A 43 27.95 -38.68 -26.21
N LYS A 44 28.85 -37.78 -26.61
CA LYS A 44 28.92 -36.45 -26.00
C LYS A 44 27.78 -35.60 -26.54
N ARG A 45 26.99 -35.04 -25.62
CA ARG A 45 25.97 -34.06 -25.97
C ARG A 45 26.49 -32.65 -25.75
N PRO A 46 26.21 -31.71 -26.68
CA PRO A 46 26.67 -30.33 -26.55
C PRO A 46 26.06 -29.65 -25.31
N GLU A 47 24.83 -30.01 -24.96
CA GLU A 47 24.18 -29.55 -23.73
C GLU A 47 23.21 -30.59 -23.18
N LEU A 48 23.14 -30.66 -21.85
CA LEU A 48 22.10 -31.35 -21.08
C LEU A 48 21.45 -30.35 -20.14
N ARG A 49 20.13 -30.25 -20.21
CA ARG A 49 19.32 -29.32 -19.41
C ARG A 49 18.51 -30.12 -18.41
N SER A 50 18.49 -29.67 -17.16
CA SER A 50 17.51 -30.11 -16.18
C SER A 50 16.37 -29.12 -16.20
N THR A 51 15.15 -29.61 -16.41
CA THR A 51 13.96 -28.78 -16.47
C THR A 51 12.94 -29.22 -15.43
N VAL A 52 12.23 -28.25 -14.88
CA VAL A 52 11.11 -28.46 -13.97
C VAL A 52 9.87 -27.93 -14.66
N THR A 53 8.96 -28.82 -15.01
CA THR A 53 7.69 -28.46 -15.64
C THR A 53 6.63 -28.34 -14.58
N SER A 54 5.90 -27.22 -14.58
CA SER A 54 4.76 -27.04 -13.70
C SER A 54 3.67 -26.18 -14.37
N SER A 55 2.43 -26.41 -13.97
CA SER A 55 1.26 -25.64 -14.39
C SER A 55 1.13 -24.37 -13.56
N GLY A 56 0.69 -23.29 -14.20
CA GLY A 56 0.44 -21.99 -13.62
C GLY A 56 -0.68 -21.25 -14.32
N GLU A 57 -0.88 -20.00 -13.90
CA GLU A 57 -1.87 -19.09 -14.48
C GLU A 57 -1.23 -17.75 -14.82
N ILE A 58 -1.72 -17.11 -15.88
CA ILE A 58 -1.28 -15.77 -16.27
C ILE A 58 -1.86 -14.75 -15.29
N ARG A 59 -0.99 -13.96 -14.67
CA ARG A 59 -1.36 -12.87 -13.78
C ARG A 59 -0.80 -11.53 -14.25
N PRO A 60 -1.59 -10.46 -14.17
CA PRO A 60 -1.10 -9.10 -14.36
C PRO A 60 -0.11 -8.75 -13.25
N ILE A 61 0.74 -7.74 -13.47
CA ILE A 61 1.61 -7.21 -12.41
C ILE A 61 0.79 -6.68 -11.23
N GLN A 62 -0.37 -6.10 -11.51
CA GLN A 62 -1.28 -5.56 -10.50
C GLN A 62 -2.73 -5.80 -10.91
N PHE A 63 -3.52 -6.29 -9.95
CA PHE A 63 -4.98 -6.33 -10.03
C PHE A 63 -5.54 -5.35 -8.99
N MET A 64 -6.61 -4.66 -9.35
CA MET A 64 -7.31 -3.77 -8.42
C MET A 64 -8.81 -3.92 -8.60
N ASN A 65 -9.47 -4.24 -7.49
CA ASN A 65 -10.93 -4.31 -7.44
C ASN A 65 -11.44 -2.90 -7.12
N LEU A 66 -12.04 -2.25 -8.10
CA LEU A 66 -12.71 -0.97 -7.92
C LEU A 66 -14.03 -1.21 -7.20
N THR A 67 -14.15 -0.70 -5.98
CA THR A 67 -15.36 -0.80 -5.17
C THR A 67 -16.02 0.57 -5.04
N SER A 68 -17.32 0.58 -4.73
CA SER A 68 -18.05 1.83 -4.57
C SER A 68 -17.63 2.54 -3.28
N GLU A 69 -17.14 3.77 -3.39
CA GLU A 69 -16.79 4.61 -2.23
C GLU A 69 -18.00 5.34 -1.63
N VAL A 70 -19.06 5.49 -2.41
CA VAL A 70 -20.32 6.11 -1.99
C VAL A 70 -21.48 5.19 -2.31
N GLN A 71 -22.57 5.32 -1.55
CA GLN A 71 -23.80 4.59 -1.82
C GLN A 71 -24.63 5.30 -2.89
N GLY A 72 -25.27 4.56 -3.79
CA GLY A 72 -26.09 5.14 -4.86
C GLY A 72 -26.51 4.11 -5.89
N ARG A 73 -27.50 4.44 -6.70
CA ARG A 73 -27.88 3.60 -7.85
C ARG A 73 -26.89 3.79 -8.98
N ILE A 74 -26.44 2.71 -9.60
CA ILE A 74 -25.62 2.77 -10.81
C ILE A 74 -26.50 3.27 -11.97
N GLU A 75 -26.22 4.47 -12.47
CA GLU A 75 -26.95 5.10 -13.58
C GLU A 75 -26.37 4.63 -14.92
N GLU A 76 -25.04 4.61 -15.04
CA GLU A 76 -24.37 4.31 -16.29
C GLU A 76 -22.99 3.67 -16.05
N ILE A 77 -22.61 2.74 -16.94
CA ILE A 77 -21.27 2.13 -17.00
C ILE A 77 -20.71 2.47 -18.39
N TYR A 78 -19.59 3.19 -18.43
CA TYR A 78 -19.00 3.74 -19.67
C TYR A 78 -18.11 2.76 -20.44
N VAL A 79 -17.75 1.64 -19.81
CA VAL A 79 -16.76 0.69 -20.33
C VAL A 79 -17.33 -0.71 -20.39
N LYS A 80 -16.73 -1.55 -21.24
CA LYS A 80 -17.03 -2.98 -21.36
C LYS A 80 -15.85 -3.81 -20.92
N GLU A 81 -16.12 -5.08 -20.63
CA GLU A 81 -15.06 -6.06 -20.35
C GLU A 81 -14.14 -6.19 -21.58
N GLY A 82 -12.83 -6.14 -21.33
CA GLY A 82 -11.81 -6.13 -22.37
C GLY A 82 -11.40 -4.74 -22.87
N ASP A 83 -12.09 -3.66 -22.50
CA ASP A 83 -11.69 -2.31 -22.89
C ASP A 83 -10.41 -1.88 -22.16
N HIS A 84 -9.53 -1.18 -22.89
CA HIS A 84 -8.36 -0.52 -22.32
C HIS A 84 -8.76 0.84 -21.73
N VAL A 85 -8.38 1.07 -20.48
CA VAL A 85 -8.65 2.30 -19.75
C VAL A 85 -7.37 2.99 -19.31
N THR A 86 -7.41 4.32 -19.32
CA THR A 86 -6.33 5.17 -18.82
C THR A 86 -6.67 5.75 -17.46
N LYS A 87 -5.66 6.05 -16.64
CA LYS A 87 -5.82 6.63 -15.32
C LYS A 87 -6.59 7.96 -15.41
N GLY A 88 -7.67 8.06 -14.63
CA GLY A 88 -8.58 9.21 -14.60
C GLY A 88 -9.75 9.12 -15.57
N GLN A 89 -9.81 8.10 -16.43
CA GLN A 89 -10.94 7.89 -17.33
C GLN A 89 -12.22 7.57 -16.54
N PRO A 90 -13.37 8.19 -16.85
CA PRO A 90 -14.66 7.83 -16.24
C PRO A 90 -15.06 6.39 -16.56
N LEU A 91 -15.50 5.66 -15.54
CA LEU A 91 -15.86 4.25 -15.64
C LEU A 91 -17.34 4.01 -15.30
N VAL A 92 -17.78 4.52 -14.15
CA VAL A 92 -19.16 4.34 -13.65
C VAL A 92 -19.68 5.65 -13.11
N LYS A 93 -20.93 5.96 -13.44
CA LYS A 93 -21.68 7.07 -12.85
C LYS A 93 -22.76 6.52 -11.94
N LEU A 94 -22.72 6.94 -10.68
CA LEU A 94 -23.80 6.74 -9.72
C LEU A 94 -24.72 7.96 -9.73
N ASP A 95 -25.99 7.73 -9.39
CA ASP A 95 -26.99 8.79 -9.24
C ASP A 95 -26.51 9.87 -8.26
N PRO A 96 -26.26 11.11 -8.72
CA PRO A 96 -25.74 12.17 -7.89
C PRO A 96 -26.84 12.98 -7.19
N GLU A 97 -28.13 12.74 -7.45
CA GLU A 97 -29.22 13.65 -7.08
C GLU A 97 -29.26 13.97 -5.58
N GLN A 98 -29.08 12.95 -4.73
CA GLN A 98 -29.04 13.12 -3.27
C GLN A 98 -27.82 13.95 -2.83
N PHE A 99 -26.64 13.69 -3.40
CA PHE A 99 -25.41 14.41 -3.06
C PHE A 99 -25.40 15.83 -3.61
N GLN A 100 -26.02 16.04 -4.78
CA GLN A 100 -26.21 17.37 -5.37
C GLN A 100 -27.16 18.20 -4.51
N SER A 101 -28.32 17.66 -4.14
CA SER A 101 -29.27 18.32 -3.24
C SER A 101 -28.62 18.69 -1.89
N SER A 102 -27.81 17.80 -1.33
CA SER A 102 -27.06 18.09 -0.10
C SER A 102 -25.99 19.16 -0.30
N THR A 103 -25.28 19.14 -1.43
CA THR A 103 -24.29 20.16 -1.79
C THR A 103 -24.95 21.53 -1.94
N ASP A 104 -26.07 21.62 -2.66
CA ASP A 104 -26.81 22.86 -2.88
C ASP A 104 -27.34 23.45 -1.57
N ALA A 105 -27.87 22.61 -0.68
CA ALA A 105 -28.25 23.02 0.67
C ALA A 105 -27.06 23.60 1.46
N GLN A 106 -25.87 23.00 1.33
CA GLN A 106 -24.68 23.50 2.01
C GLN A 106 -24.05 24.74 1.37
N VAL A 107 -24.21 24.93 0.06
CA VAL A 107 -23.89 26.20 -0.61
C VAL A 107 -24.79 27.31 -0.08
N ALA A 108 -26.10 27.07 0.03
CA ALA A 108 -27.04 28.03 0.60
C ALA A 108 -26.71 28.38 2.06
N ALA A 109 -26.36 27.39 2.88
CA ALA A 109 -25.93 27.63 4.25
C ALA A 109 -24.59 28.39 4.33
N LEU A 110 -23.65 28.17 3.39
CA LEU A 110 -22.42 28.97 3.30
C LEU A 110 -22.73 30.43 2.94
N GLN A 111 -23.62 30.64 1.99
CA GLN A 111 -24.05 31.99 1.61
C GLN A 111 -24.67 32.72 2.81
N ALA A 112 -25.58 32.08 3.55
CA ALA A 112 -26.16 32.66 4.76
C ALA A 112 -25.10 33.02 5.82
N ALA A 113 -24.06 32.18 5.98
CA ALA A 113 -22.96 32.48 6.89
C ALA A 113 -22.08 33.66 6.41
N GLN A 114 -21.89 33.80 5.09
CA GLN A 114 -21.19 34.95 4.50
C GLN A 114 -22.00 36.24 4.66
N ASP A 115 -23.32 36.18 4.49
CA ASP A 115 -24.21 37.31 4.71
C ASP A 115 -24.20 37.76 6.17
N ASP A 116 -24.12 36.83 7.13
CA ASP A 116 -23.93 37.15 8.55
C ASP A 116 -22.59 37.88 8.79
N VAL A 117 -21.48 37.42 8.19
CA VAL A 117 -20.19 38.15 8.25
C VAL A 117 -20.34 39.57 7.73
N GLN A 118 -21.07 39.76 6.63
CA GLN A 118 -21.28 41.08 6.06
C GLN A 118 -22.16 41.98 6.96
N SER A 119 -23.18 41.41 7.60
CA SER A 119 -23.98 42.09 8.61
C SER A 119 -23.12 42.54 9.80
N GLN A 120 -22.29 41.65 10.36
CA GLN A 120 -21.38 41.98 11.45
C GLN A 120 -20.35 43.06 11.05
N ARG A 121 -19.84 43.03 9.81
CA ARG A 121 -18.95 44.09 9.30
C ARG A 121 -19.65 45.45 9.24
N THR A 122 -20.91 45.46 8.83
CA THR A 122 -21.72 46.69 8.83
C THR A 122 -21.92 47.22 10.25
N GLN A 123 -22.07 46.34 11.23
CA GLN A 123 -22.13 46.71 12.65
C GLN A 123 -20.82 47.30 13.17
N VAL A 124 -19.66 46.80 12.72
CA VAL A 124 -18.35 47.41 13.02
C VAL A 124 -18.27 48.83 12.50
N VAL A 125 -18.71 49.07 11.25
CA VAL A 125 -18.73 50.42 10.67
C VAL A 125 -19.64 51.36 11.46
N ALA A 126 -20.83 50.89 11.86
CA ALA A 126 -21.73 51.67 12.72
C ALA A 126 -21.08 52.02 14.08
N ALA A 127 -20.39 51.07 14.71
CA ALA A 127 -19.67 51.30 15.97
C ALA A 127 -18.48 52.27 15.79
N GLN A 128 -17.78 52.20 14.66
CA GLN A 128 -16.69 53.14 14.32
C GLN A 128 -17.21 54.56 14.12
N ASN A 129 -18.35 54.71 13.45
CA ASN A 129 -19.01 56.01 13.30
C ASN A 129 -19.39 56.60 14.66
N GLN A 130 -19.93 55.78 15.58
CA GLN A 130 -20.23 56.21 16.95
C GLN A 130 -18.97 56.64 17.71
N LEU A 131 -17.86 55.90 17.58
CA LEU A 131 -16.58 56.27 18.18
C LEU A 131 -16.06 57.61 17.65
N SER A 132 -16.17 57.84 16.34
CA SER A 132 -15.80 59.11 15.72
C SER A 132 -16.64 60.27 16.27
N GLN A 133 -17.95 60.09 16.43
CA GLN A 133 -18.83 61.12 17.02
C GLN A 133 -18.47 61.40 18.49
N SER A 134 -18.22 60.36 19.28
CA SER A 134 -17.79 60.53 20.68
C SER A 134 -16.45 61.23 20.79
N GLN A 135 -15.51 60.97 19.86
CA GLN A 135 -14.22 61.65 19.84
C GLN A 135 -14.39 63.14 19.54
N GLN A 136 -15.21 63.49 18.55
CA GLN A 136 -15.52 64.91 18.24
C GLN A 136 -16.16 65.64 19.43
N ALA A 137 -17.02 64.96 20.20
CA ALA A 137 -17.64 65.53 21.40
C ALA A 137 -16.61 65.75 22.54
N LEU A 138 -15.62 64.85 22.67
CA LEU A 138 -14.52 65.02 23.61
C LEU A 138 -13.63 66.20 23.22
N ASP A 139 -13.27 66.32 21.94
CA ASP A 139 -12.45 67.41 21.42
C ASP A 139 -13.14 68.78 21.63
N ALA A 140 -14.46 68.84 21.39
CA ALA A 140 -15.26 70.04 21.69
C ALA A 140 -15.29 70.36 23.20
N SER A 141 -15.33 69.34 24.05
CA SER A 141 -15.27 69.52 25.50
C SER A 141 -13.88 69.99 25.97
N ASP A 142 -12.80 69.50 25.36
CA ASP A 142 -11.43 69.96 25.63
C ASP A 142 -11.25 71.44 25.23
N ALA A 143 -11.84 71.87 24.11
CA ALA A 143 -11.90 73.28 23.75
C ALA A 143 -12.67 74.12 24.78
N SER A 144 -13.79 73.61 25.31
CA SER A 144 -14.56 74.29 26.36
C SER A 144 -13.79 74.50 27.66
N VAL A 145 -12.99 73.50 28.07
CA VAL A 145 -12.14 73.59 29.26
C VAL A 145 -11.06 74.65 29.06
N SER A 146 -10.46 74.69 27.87
CA SER A 146 -9.46 75.69 27.51
C SER A 146 -10.03 77.11 27.55
N ALA A 147 -11.24 77.32 27.02
CA ALA A 147 -11.95 78.60 27.11
C ALA A 147 -12.29 79.00 28.56
N ALA A 148 -12.78 78.05 29.38
CA ALA A 148 -13.07 78.30 30.78
C ALA A 148 -11.81 78.68 31.58
N ARG A 149 -10.68 78.01 31.31
CA ARG A 149 -9.38 78.35 31.91
C ARG A 149 -8.93 79.76 31.53
N GLN A 150 -9.14 80.16 30.28
CA GLN A 150 -8.83 81.53 29.85
C GLN A 150 -9.65 82.57 30.62
N ASN A 151 -10.93 82.29 30.90
CA ASN A 151 -11.77 83.18 31.71
C ASN A 151 -11.29 83.29 33.17
N VAL A 152 -10.75 82.21 33.74
CA VAL A 152 -10.11 82.25 35.06
C VAL A 152 -8.89 83.17 35.06
N VAL A 153 -8.04 83.10 34.03
CA VAL A 153 -6.87 83.98 33.89
C VAL A 153 -7.31 85.45 33.83
N THR A 154 -8.35 85.77 33.05
CA THR A 154 -8.91 87.12 33.00
C THR A 154 -9.46 87.57 34.36
N ALA A 155 -10.25 86.73 35.03
CA ALA A 155 -10.81 87.06 36.35
C ALA A 155 -9.72 87.18 37.43
N GLN A 156 -8.64 86.40 37.33
CA GLN A 156 -7.48 86.50 38.21
C GLN A 156 -6.77 87.86 38.02
N THR A 157 -6.62 88.29 36.76
CA THR A 157 -6.07 89.61 36.42
C THR A 157 -6.95 90.74 36.99
N ASP A 158 -8.28 90.58 36.97
CA ASP A 158 -9.21 91.55 37.58
C ASP A 158 -9.05 91.63 39.10
N VAL A 159 -8.86 90.49 39.78
CA VAL A 159 -8.56 90.47 41.23
C VAL A 159 -7.25 91.20 41.50
N GLU A 160 -6.20 90.93 40.72
CA GLU A 160 -4.89 91.57 40.88
C GLU A 160 -4.98 93.10 40.73
N ARG A 161 -5.73 93.59 39.73
CA ARG A 161 -6.01 95.03 39.59
C ARG A 161 -6.75 95.59 40.81
N ALA A 162 -7.83 94.93 41.25
CA ALA A 162 -8.59 95.39 42.41
C ALA A 162 -7.76 95.39 43.71
N VAL A 163 -6.80 94.47 43.87
CA VAL A 163 -5.84 94.47 44.98
C VAL A 163 -4.93 95.72 44.91
N VAL A 164 -4.42 96.06 43.72
CA VAL A 164 -3.61 97.28 43.52
C VAL A 164 -4.40 98.54 43.85
N ASP A 165 -5.67 98.60 43.48
CA ASP A 165 -6.56 99.73 43.78
C ASP A 165 -6.83 99.87 45.28
N VAL A 166 -7.14 98.77 45.97
CA VAL A 166 -7.29 98.75 47.44
C VAL A 166 -6.00 99.20 48.12
N ASN A 167 -4.84 98.71 47.68
CA ASN A 167 -3.55 99.12 48.24
C ASN A 167 -3.27 100.61 48.03
N THR A 168 -3.69 101.18 46.91
CA THR A 168 -3.55 102.62 46.64
C THR A 168 -4.51 103.44 47.52
N ALA A 169 -5.79 103.06 47.57
CA ALA A 169 -6.78 103.69 48.44
C ALA A 169 -6.40 103.62 49.93
N GLN A 170 -5.84 102.48 50.38
CA GLN A 170 -5.38 102.30 51.75
C GLN A 170 -4.20 103.23 52.08
N ARG A 171 -3.24 103.37 51.15
CA ARG A 171 -2.11 104.31 51.34
C ARG A 171 -2.58 105.75 51.43
N GLU A 172 -3.54 106.16 50.60
CA GLU A 172 -4.13 107.50 50.66
C GLU A 172 -4.93 107.72 51.94
N PHE A 173 -5.74 106.74 52.35
CA PHE A 173 -6.49 106.79 53.60
C PHE A 173 -5.55 106.92 54.80
N ASN A 174 -4.51 106.09 54.90
CA ASN A 174 -3.54 106.14 55.99
C ASN A 174 -2.80 107.49 56.04
N ARG A 175 -2.40 108.02 54.87
CA ARG A 175 -1.75 109.34 54.78
C ARG A 175 -2.68 110.46 55.26
N ASN A 176 -3.95 110.44 54.86
CA ASN A 176 -4.92 111.45 55.28
C ASN A 176 -5.33 111.29 56.75
N ALA A 177 -5.37 110.08 57.29
CA ALA A 177 -5.58 109.85 58.72
C ALA A 177 -4.50 110.54 59.57
N GLN A 178 -3.22 110.43 59.16
CA GLN A 178 -2.11 111.14 59.81
C GLN A 178 -2.23 112.66 59.68
N LEU A 179 -2.63 113.15 58.50
CA LEU A 179 -2.79 114.59 58.26
C LEU A 179 -3.94 115.19 59.09
N LEU A 180 -5.04 114.45 59.30
CA LEU A 180 -6.16 114.86 60.16
C LEU A 180 -5.72 114.97 61.61
N GLU A 181 -4.93 113.99 62.10
CA GLU A 181 -4.36 114.01 63.44
C GLU A 181 -3.42 115.21 63.66
N SER A 182 -2.68 115.61 62.62
CA SER A 182 -1.87 116.83 62.62
C SER A 182 -2.67 118.14 62.39
N GLY A 183 -3.99 118.07 62.19
CA GLY A 183 -4.89 119.23 62.04
C GLY A 183 -4.85 119.91 60.66
N VAL A 184 -4.29 119.26 59.64
CA VAL A 184 -4.00 119.87 58.32
C VAL A 184 -5.15 119.70 57.31
N ILE A 185 -6.05 118.73 57.52
CA ILE A 185 -7.19 118.45 56.62
C ILE A 185 -8.54 118.45 57.36
N SER A 186 -9.63 118.53 56.63
CA SER A 186 -11.00 118.52 57.17
C SER A 186 -11.54 117.10 57.43
N ARG A 187 -12.50 116.97 58.35
CA ARG A 187 -13.17 115.69 58.63
C ARG A 187 -13.93 115.13 57.41
N PHE A 188 -14.45 116.02 56.56
CA PHE A 188 -15.10 115.64 55.32
C PHE A 188 -14.14 114.95 54.33
N GLU A 189 -12.92 115.47 54.18
CA GLU A 189 -11.90 114.85 53.31
C GLU A 189 -11.46 113.48 53.82
N TYR A 190 -11.39 113.30 55.14
CA TYR A 190 -11.13 111.99 55.75
C TYR A 190 -12.25 110.98 55.44
N ASP A 191 -13.52 111.36 55.67
CA ASP A 191 -14.67 110.49 55.41
C ASP A 191 -14.75 110.13 53.91
N GLN A 192 -14.45 111.06 53.01
CA GLN A 192 -14.37 110.79 51.57
C GLN A 192 -13.31 109.72 51.22
N LYS A 193 -12.14 109.76 51.87
CA LYS A 193 -11.08 108.75 51.64
C LYS A 193 -11.38 107.42 52.30
N LYS A 194 -12.11 107.42 53.42
CA LYS A 194 -12.64 106.21 54.04
C LYS A 194 -13.64 105.50 53.11
N ASP A 195 -14.59 106.24 52.56
CA ASP A 195 -15.57 105.69 51.61
C ASP A 195 -14.90 105.19 50.32
N ALA A 196 -13.85 105.88 49.85
CA ALA A 196 -13.04 105.43 48.72
C ALA A 196 -12.32 104.09 48.99
N LEU A 197 -11.83 103.88 50.22
CA LEU A 197 -11.27 102.59 50.62
C LEU A 197 -12.35 101.50 50.69
N GLU A 198 -13.52 101.80 51.28
CA GLU A 198 -14.62 100.85 51.39
C GLU A 198 -15.14 100.41 50.01
N THR A 199 -15.31 101.35 49.08
CA THR A 199 -15.70 101.05 47.69
C THR A 199 -14.67 100.18 46.98
N ALA A 200 -13.37 100.44 47.16
CA ALA A 200 -12.30 99.59 46.62
C ALA A 200 -12.34 98.17 47.23
N GLN A 201 -12.60 98.04 48.53
CA GLN A 201 -12.73 96.74 49.19
C GLN A 201 -13.94 95.94 48.68
N VAL A 202 -15.08 96.59 48.46
CA VAL A 202 -16.26 95.98 47.84
C VAL A 202 -15.94 95.53 46.41
N ALA A 203 -15.22 96.34 45.63
CA ALA A 203 -14.77 95.97 44.29
C ALA A 203 -13.87 94.73 44.31
N LEU A 204 -12.91 94.64 45.24
CA LEU A 204 -12.06 93.46 45.43
C LEU A 204 -12.89 92.21 45.82
N LYS A 205 -13.87 92.36 46.72
CA LYS A 205 -14.76 91.25 47.10
C LYS A 205 -15.54 90.74 45.90
N ASN A 206 -16.06 91.63 45.06
CA ASN A 206 -16.77 91.27 43.83
C ASN A 206 -15.85 90.57 42.82
N ALA A 207 -14.62 91.08 42.64
CA ALA A 207 -13.61 90.44 41.78
C ALA A 207 -13.27 89.02 42.27
N LYS A 208 -13.08 88.82 43.58
CA LYS A 208 -12.84 87.49 44.17
C LYS A 208 -14.01 86.54 43.98
N ALA A 209 -15.24 87.01 44.17
CA ALA A 209 -16.45 86.20 43.94
C ALA A 209 -16.56 85.80 42.46
N ARG A 210 -16.22 86.70 41.53
CA ARG A 210 -16.17 86.41 40.09
C ARG A 210 -15.09 85.38 39.74
N LEU A 211 -13.89 85.48 40.34
CA LEU A 211 -12.85 84.46 40.17
C LEU A 211 -13.32 83.09 40.66
N GLN A 212 -13.99 83.03 41.82
CA GLN A 212 -14.53 81.79 42.35
C GLN A 212 -15.58 81.18 41.42
N SER A 213 -16.48 81.98 40.85
CA SER A 213 -17.46 81.46 39.89
C SER A 213 -16.81 80.93 38.61
N GLN A 214 -15.75 81.58 38.11
CA GLN A 214 -14.99 81.06 36.96
C GLN A 214 -14.24 79.76 37.29
N LYS A 215 -13.72 79.60 38.51
CA LYS A 215 -13.09 78.34 38.96
C LYS A 215 -14.08 77.19 38.97
N ILE A 216 -15.28 77.41 39.52
CA ILE A 216 -16.37 76.41 39.50
C ILE A 216 -16.75 76.06 38.06
N ALA A 217 -16.82 77.05 37.16
CA ALA A 217 -17.10 76.79 35.75
C ALA A 217 -16.03 75.92 35.06
N VAL A 218 -14.75 76.03 35.45
CA VAL A 218 -13.68 75.13 34.98
C VAL A 218 -13.90 73.70 35.50
N ASP A 219 -14.24 73.53 36.78
CA ASP A 219 -14.49 72.21 37.36
C ASP A 219 -15.70 71.53 36.68
N GLU A 220 -16.76 72.27 36.38
CA GLU A 220 -17.90 71.79 35.60
C GLU A 220 -17.50 71.38 34.18
N ALA A 221 -16.67 72.18 33.50
CA ALA A 221 -16.17 71.85 32.18
C ALA A 221 -15.30 70.57 32.20
N ILE A 222 -14.47 70.39 33.23
CA ILE A 222 -13.68 69.17 33.44
C ILE A 222 -14.59 67.96 33.70
N ALA A 223 -15.64 68.12 34.50
CA ALA A 223 -16.60 67.05 34.75
C ALA A 223 -17.31 66.61 33.45
N ARG A 224 -17.74 67.56 32.61
CA ARG A 224 -18.31 67.28 31.28
C ARG A 224 -17.32 66.57 30.37
N ARG A 225 -16.06 67.02 30.35
CA ARG A 225 -14.96 66.40 29.59
C ARG A 225 -14.71 64.96 30.03
N ASN A 226 -14.70 64.69 31.34
CA ASN A 226 -14.55 63.34 31.88
C ASN A 226 -15.74 62.43 31.50
N GLN A 227 -16.96 62.96 31.49
CA GLN A 227 -18.13 62.21 31.01
C GLN A 227 -17.99 61.84 29.52
N GLN A 228 -17.50 62.74 28.67
CA GLN A 228 -17.23 62.43 27.26
C GLN A 228 -16.08 61.43 27.09
N ALA A 229 -15.06 61.47 27.94
CA ALA A 229 -13.97 60.49 27.90
C ALA A 229 -14.45 59.06 28.21
N VAL A 230 -15.42 58.91 29.13
CA VAL A 230 -16.08 57.63 29.37
C VAL A 230 -16.87 57.17 28.13
N ALA A 231 -17.61 58.08 27.49
CA ALA A 231 -18.35 57.77 26.27
C ALA A 231 -17.43 57.28 25.13
N VAL A 232 -16.26 57.90 24.94
CA VAL A 232 -15.24 57.43 23.96
C VAL A 232 -14.74 56.04 24.32
N ARG A 233 -14.48 55.77 25.60
CA ARG A 233 -14.02 54.44 26.06
C ARG A 233 -15.07 53.36 25.79
N ASP A 234 -16.35 53.67 26.02
CA ASP A 234 -17.44 52.73 25.79
C ASP A 234 -17.70 52.52 24.29
N ALA A 235 -17.60 53.56 23.46
CA ALA A 235 -17.65 53.43 22.01
C ALA A 235 -16.47 52.58 21.48
N LYS A 236 -15.26 52.73 22.04
CA LYS A 236 -14.12 51.89 21.67
C LYS A 236 -14.32 50.42 22.06
N ARG A 237 -14.94 50.16 23.22
CA ARG A 237 -15.35 48.80 23.60
C ARG A 237 -16.39 48.23 22.63
N ALA A 238 -17.37 49.03 22.21
CA ALA A 238 -18.37 48.61 21.24
C ALA A 238 -17.74 48.18 19.90
N VAL A 239 -16.75 48.92 19.40
CA VAL A 239 -15.98 48.53 18.20
C VAL A 239 -15.27 47.19 18.40
N ASN A 240 -14.62 46.98 19.55
CA ASN A 240 -13.96 45.71 19.85
C ASN A 240 -14.95 44.53 19.91
N THR A 241 -16.11 44.72 20.54
CA THR A 241 -17.18 43.71 20.59
C THR A 241 -17.71 43.40 19.19
N ALA A 242 -17.90 44.40 18.33
CA ALA A 242 -18.34 44.20 16.95
C ALA A 242 -17.27 43.42 16.13
N ASN A 243 -15.98 43.71 16.33
CA ASN A 243 -14.89 42.96 15.70
C ASN A 243 -14.85 41.49 16.15
N ILE A 244 -15.14 41.21 17.43
CA ILE A 244 -15.31 39.85 17.94
C ILE A 244 -16.47 39.14 17.22
N GLY A 245 -17.59 39.85 17.02
CA GLY A 245 -18.72 39.35 16.22
C GLY A 245 -18.32 38.95 14.80
N VAL A 246 -17.55 39.80 14.10
CA VAL A 246 -17.01 39.47 12.77
C VAL A 246 -16.14 38.22 12.81
N SER A 247 -15.21 38.13 13.76
CA SER A 247 -14.34 36.94 13.89
C SER A 247 -15.14 35.67 14.18
N GLN A 248 -16.21 35.75 14.98
CA GLN A 248 -17.07 34.61 15.28
C GLN A 248 -17.85 34.15 14.04
N SER A 249 -18.46 35.08 13.29
CA SER A 249 -19.17 34.76 12.05
C SER A 249 -18.22 34.23 10.97
N GLN A 250 -16.98 34.73 10.91
CA GLN A 250 -15.95 34.18 10.02
C GLN A 250 -15.62 32.73 10.35
N SER A 251 -15.45 32.40 11.63
CA SER A 251 -15.22 31.01 12.06
C SER A 251 -16.40 30.10 11.68
N ARG A 252 -17.65 30.57 11.80
CA ARG A 252 -18.83 29.82 11.33
C ARG A 252 -18.82 29.61 9.81
N ALA A 253 -18.49 30.64 9.02
CA ALA A 253 -18.36 30.52 7.57
C ALA A 253 -17.24 29.55 7.16
N GLN A 254 -16.12 29.51 7.90
CA GLN A 254 -15.04 28.55 7.68
C GLN A 254 -15.48 27.12 7.99
N GLN A 255 -16.22 26.89 9.09
CA GLN A 255 -16.80 25.58 9.40
C GLN A 255 -17.72 25.12 8.26
N GLN A 256 -18.58 26.01 7.77
CA GLN A 256 -19.49 25.69 6.67
C GLN A 256 -18.76 25.39 5.36
N THR A 257 -17.65 26.08 5.09
CA THR A 257 -16.77 25.77 3.95
C THR A 257 -16.14 24.38 4.08
N ALA A 258 -15.73 23.98 5.29
CA ALA A 258 -15.17 22.64 5.53
C ALA A 258 -16.23 21.55 5.31
N ILE A 259 -17.47 21.77 5.76
CA ILE A 259 -18.58 20.84 5.54
C ILE A 259 -18.91 20.74 4.05
N LEU A 260 -19.01 21.87 3.34
CA LEU A 260 -19.24 21.91 1.89
C LEU A 260 -18.16 21.15 1.13
N ARG A 261 -16.88 21.27 1.51
CA ARG A 261 -15.79 20.49 0.92
C ARG A 261 -16.03 18.98 1.08
N GLY A 262 -16.47 18.54 2.26
CA GLY A 262 -16.82 17.14 2.51
C GLY A 262 -17.95 16.65 1.61
N GLN A 263 -19.03 17.42 1.50
CA GLN A 263 -20.17 17.09 0.63
C GLN A 263 -19.78 17.07 -0.85
N LYS A 264 -18.99 18.05 -1.30
CA LYS A 264 -18.47 18.10 -2.66
C LYS A 264 -17.61 16.87 -2.97
N ASN A 265 -16.74 16.45 -2.05
CA ASN A 265 -15.94 15.25 -2.23
C ASN A 265 -16.81 13.98 -2.35
N GLN A 266 -17.87 13.87 -1.56
CA GLN A 266 -18.82 12.74 -1.68
C GLN A 266 -19.56 12.78 -3.02
N ARG A 267 -19.99 13.96 -3.46
CA ARG A 267 -20.60 14.17 -4.77
C ARG A 267 -19.65 13.83 -5.91
N ASP A 268 -18.38 14.21 -5.84
CA ASP A 268 -17.40 13.91 -6.89
C ASP A 268 -17.07 12.41 -6.95
N LYS A 269 -17.15 11.70 -5.81
CA LYS A 269 -17.04 10.23 -5.75
C LYS A 269 -18.24 9.49 -6.37
N THR A 270 -19.31 10.18 -6.77
CA THR A 270 -20.39 9.54 -7.55
C THR A 270 -19.92 9.17 -8.96
N LEU A 271 -18.90 9.87 -9.47
CA LEU A 271 -18.22 9.51 -10.71
C LEU A 271 -16.96 8.71 -10.38
N GLN A 272 -17.02 7.41 -10.62
CA GLN A 272 -15.90 6.50 -10.39
C GLN A 272 -14.99 6.49 -11.61
N VAL A 273 -13.70 6.78 -11.38
CA VAL A 273 -12.67 6.88 -12.41
C VAL A 273 -11.61 5.81 -12.25
N ALA A 274 -10.89 5.49 -13.33
CA ALA A 274 -9.81 4.50 -13.31
C ALA A 274 -8.62 4.99 -12.46
N PRO A 275 -8.20 4.27 -11.41
CA PRO A 275 -7.05 4.70 -10.59
C PRO A 275 -5.70 4.34 -11.21
N ILE A 276 -5.68 3.34 -12.12
CA ILE A 276 -4.50 2.87 -12.87
C ILE A 276 -4.86 2.72 -14.36
N ASN A 277 -3.84 2.67 -15.20
CA ASN A 277 -3.99 2.22 -16.58
C ASN A 277 -4.16 0.69 -16.57
N GLY A 278 -5.02 0.15 -17.42
CA GLY A 278 -5.20 -1.29 -17.49
C GLY A 278 -6.32 -1.71 -18.42
N ILE A 279 -6.65 -2.99 -18.37
CA ILE A 279 -7.77 -3.59 -19.08
C ILE A 279 -8.85 -3.93 -18.05
N ILE A 280 -10.12 -3.72 -18.41
CA ILE A 280 -11.25 -4.16 -17.58
C ILE A 280 -11.35 -5.69 -17.65
N ALA A 281 -11.07 -6.36 -16.53
CA ALA A 281 -11.08 -7.82 -16.45
C ALA A 281 -12.50 -8.38 -16.30
N GLU A 282 -13.30 -7.79 -15.41
CA GLU A 282 -14.69 -8.17 -15.15
C GLU A 282 -15.50 -6.98 -14.62
N ILE A 283 -16.79 -6.96 -14.93
CA ILE A 283 -17.75 -5.99 -14.41
C ILE A 283 -18.89 -6.76 -13.72
N PRO A 284 -18.77 -7.07 -12.41
CA PRO A 284 -19.81 -7.83 -11.69
C PRO A 284 -21.08 -7.01 -11.44
N SER A 285 -20.98 -5.67 -11.48
CA SER A 285 -22.12 -4.77 -11.23
C SER A 285 -22.96 -4.52 -12.49
N LYS A 286 -24.25 -4.19 -12.32
CA LYS A 286 -25.16 -3.91 -13.44
C LYS A 286 -25.79 -2.53 -13.30
N VAL A 287 -26.06 -1.89 -14.44
CA VAL A 287 -26.84 -0.66 -14.47
C VAL A 287 -28.18 -0.88 -13.77
N GLY A 288 -28.55 0.05 -12.89
CA GLY A 288 -29.76 -0.02 -12.07
C GLY A 288 -29.58 -0.70 -10.72
N THR A 289 -28.48 -1.41 -10.43
CA THR A 289 -28.25 -1.97 -9.09
C THR A 289 -27.85 -0.88 -8.09
N PHE A 290 -28.18 -1.08 -6.82
CA PHE A 290 -27.79 -0.16 -5.75
C PHE A 290 -26.42 -0.55 -5.20
N ALA A 291 -25.45 0.33 -5.35
CA ALA A 291 -24.12 0.18 -4.79
C ALA A 291 -24.11 0.68 -3.34
N VAL A 292 -23.43 -0.06 -2.46
CA VAL A 292 -23.24 0.29 -1.06
C VAL A 292 -21.75 0.48 -0.76
N ALA A 293 -21.44 1.44 0.11
CA ALA A 293 -20.10 1.69 0.62
C ALA A 293 -20.00 1.18 2.09
N GLY A 294 -18.81 0.76 2.53
CA GLY A 294 -18.55 0.26 3.90
C GLY A 294 -17.94 -1.15 3.96
N LEU A 295 -18.16 -1.89 5.05
CA LEU A 295 -17.56 -3.22 5.27
C LEU A 295 -17.96 -4.27 4.22
N SER A 296 -19.09 -4.06 3.55
CA SER A 296 -19.58 -4.91 2.46
C SER A 296 -19.72 -4.07 1.19
N THR A 297 -18.62 -3.45 0.73
CA THR A 297 -18.63 -2.61 -0.47
C THR A 297 -19.06 -3.40 -1.70
N THR A 298 -19.90 -2.81 -2.55
CA THR A 298 -20.21 -3.38 -3.87
C THR A 298 -18.98 -3.27 -4.77
N ALA A 299 -18.50 -4.40 -5.29
CA ALA A 299 -17.50 -4.41 -6.35
C ALA A 299 -18.13 -3.88 -7.64
N LEU A 300 -17.53 -2.84 -8.21
CA LEU A 300 -18.00 -2.22 -9.45
C LEU A 300 -17.37 -2.92 -10.65
N MET A 301 -16.03 -3.05 -10.64
CA MET A 301 -15.24 -3.71 -11.67
C MET A 301 -13.84 -4.06 -11.19
N THR A 302 -13.16 -4.91 -11.93
CA THR A 302 -11.76 -5.28 -11.69
C THR A 302 -10.89 -4.76 -12.84
N ILE A 303 -9.83 -4.03 -12.52
CA ILE A 303 -8.87 -3.47 -13.48
C ILE A 303 -7.54 -4.21 -13.34
N ALA A 304 -7.01 -4.69 -14.46
CA ALA A 304 -5.75 -5.42 -14.53
C ALA A 304 -4.70 -4.62 -15.31
N ASP A 305 -3.54 -4.36 -14.71
CA ASP A 305 -2.39 -3.77 -15.40
C ASP A 305 -1.61 -4.86 -16.15
N MET A 306 -1.69 -4.83 -17.48
CA MET A 306 -1.04 -5.78 -18.38
C MET A 306 0.25 -5.23 -19.02
N SER A 307 0.83 -4.17 -18.47
CA SER A 307 2.12 -3.63 -18.94
C SER A 307 3.25 -4.67 -18.86
N THR A 308 3.24 -5.49 -17.82
CA THR A 308 4.12 -6.65 -17.63
C THR A 308 3.26 -7.85 -17.31
N ILE A 309 3.47 -8.94 -18.05
CA ILE A 309 2.69 -10.16 -17.92
C ILE A 309 3.53 -11.18 -17.18
N ASN A 310 3.01 -11.64 -16.05
CA ASN A 310 3.64 -12.64 -15.23
C ASN A 310 2.87 -13.96 -15.33
N VAL A 311 3.56 -15.06 -15.12
CA VAL A 311 2.95 -16.38 -14.95
C VAL A 311 3.26 -16.84 -13.55
N GLU A 312 2.21 -17.12 -12.80
CA GLU A 312 2.29 -17.65 -11.45
C GLU A 312 2.19 -19.18 -11.53
N VAL A 313 3.30 -19.85 -11.27
CA VAL A 313 3.45 -21.31 -11.39
C VAL A 313 3.55 -21.93 -10.01
N LYS A 314 2.93 -23.10 -9.82
CA LYS A 314 2.90 -23.82 -8.55
C LYS A 314 3.85 -25.01 -8.59
N VAL A 315 5.08 -24.83 -8.12
CA VAL A 315 6.13 -25.87 -8.19
C VAL A 315 6.06 -26.78 -6.97
N ASP A 316 6.07 -28.10 -7.17
CA ASP A 316 6.03 -29.07 -6.07
C ASP A 316 7.27 -28.96 -5.12
N GLU A 317 7.08 -29.32 -3.84
CA GLU A 317 8.11 -29.31 -2.79
C GLU A 317 9.38 -30.10 -3.15
N THR A 318 9.29 -31.15 -3.97
CA THR A 318 10.47 -31.94 -4.39
C THR A 318 11.37 -31.21 -5.39
N SER A 319 10.84 -30.20 -6.06
CA SER A 319 11.52 -29.51 -7.18
C SER A 319 11.88 -28.06 -6.85
N ILE A 320 11.26 -27.48 -5.81
CA ILE A 320 11.47 -26.07 -5.44
C ILE A 320 12.93 -25.75 -5.07
N ASP A 321 13.67 -26.70 -4.50
CA ASP A 321 15.07 -26.50 -4.10
C ASP A 321 15.98 -26.22 -5.31
N GLN A 322 15.63 -26.75 -6.48
CA GLN A 322 16.39 -26.58 -7.72
C GLN A 322 16.06 -25.26 -8.45
N VAL A 323 14.95 -24.62 -8.09
CA VAL A 323 14.49 -23.37 -8.71
C VAL A 323 15.10 -22.16 -8.01
N ALA A 324 15.73 -21.28 -8.80
CA ALA A 324 16.38 -20.06 -8.37
C ALA A 324 15.95 -18.85 -9.23
N VAL A 325 15.99 -17.66 -8.63
CA VAL A 325 15.70 -16.39 -9.32
C VAL A 325 16.75 -16.15 -10.41
N GLY A 326 16.32 -15.71 -11.60
CA GLY A 326 17.15 -15.48 -12.78
C GLY A 326 17.26 -16.67 -13.74
N GLN A 327 16.65 -17.82 -13.42
CA GLN A 327 16.59 -18.96 -14.33
C GLN A 327 15.68 -18.66 -15.54
N LYS A 328 16.09 -19.15 -16.71
CA LYS A 328 15.28 -19.06 -17.93
C LYS A 328 14.16 -20.09 -17.90
N ALA A 329 12.98 -19.67 -18.32
CA ALA A 329 11.81 -20.51 -18.45
C ALA A 329 11.21 -20.39 -19.86
N LYS A 330 10.63 -21.48 -20.33
CA LYS A 330 9.77 -21.47 -21.51
C LYS A 330 8.32 -21.63 -21.05
N VAL A 331 7.45 -20.73 -21.48
CA VAL A 331 6.04 -20.75 -21.12
C VAL A 331 5.22 -21.03 -22.36
N LYS A 332 4.35 -22.04 -22.27
CA LYS A 332 3.33 -22.35 -23.26
C LYS A 332 1.96 -22.06 -22.67
N VAL A 333 1.15 -21.27 -23.36
CA VAL A 333 -0.19 -20.91 -22.93
C VAL A 333 -1.19 -21.83 -23.64
N ASP A 334 -2.07 -22.51 -22.90
CA ASP A 334 -2.94 -23.53 -23.48
C ASP A 334 -3.88 -22.96 -24.56
N ALA A 335 -4.28 -21.69 -24.41
CA ALA A 335 -5.17 -20.99 -25.33
C ALA A 335 -4.48 -20.57 -26.65
N ILE A 336 -3.14 -20.47 -26.68
CA ILE A 336 -2.37 -20.06 -27.85
C ILE A 336 -1.52 -21.26 -28.27
N GLN A 337 -2.05 -22.06 -29.19
CA GLN A 337 -1.34 -23.23 -29.70
C GLN A 337 -0.06 -22.80 -30.45
N ASP A 338 1.03 -23.54 -30.20
CA ASP A 338 2.32 -23.45 -30.90
C ASP A 338 3.16 -22.18 -30.73
N VAL A 339 2.91 -21.38 -29.68
CA VAL A 339 3.80 -20.25 -29.31
C VAL A 339 4.52 -20.54 -28.00
N GLU A 340 5.83 -20.74 -28.07
CA GLU A 340 6.72 -20.75 -26.91
C GLU A 340 7.12 -19.31 -26.57
N ILE A 341 6.79 -18.86 -25.36
CA ILE A 341 7.15 -17.54 -24.85
C ILE A 341 8.34 -17.69 -23.92
N GLU A 342 9.40 -16.93 -24.16
CA GLU A 342 10.54 -16.88 -23.25
C GLU A 342 10.17 -16.10 -21.99
N GLY A 343 10.55 -16.64 -20.82
CA GLY A 343 10.35 -16.01 -19.53
C GLY A 343 11.56 -16.15 -18.62
N GLU A 344 11.58 -15.36 -17.57
CA GLU A 344 12.62 -15.38 -16.53
C GLU A 344 11.98 -15.46 -15.15
N VAL A 345 12.52 -16.32 -14.28
CA VAL A 345 12.06 -16.44 -12.89
C VAL A 345 12.43 -15.19 -12.12
N THR A 346 11.45 -14.37 -11.74
CA THR A 346 11.69 -13.12 -11.01
C THR A 346 11.52 -13.26 -9.51
N GLN A 347 10.62 -14.15 -9.07
CA GLN A 347 10.31 -14.32 -7.64
C GLN A 347 10.04 -15.78 -7.29
N LYS A 348 10.62 -16.21 -6.16
CA LYS A 348 10.32 -17.49 -5.50
C LYS A 348 9.71 -17.19 -4.13
N THR A 349 8.46 -17.59 -3.93
CA THR A 349 7.75 -17.33 -2.67
C THR A 349 8.13 -18.40 -1.64
N PRO A 350 8.56 -18.03 -0.41
CA PRO A 350 8.93 -19.00 0.61
C PRO A 350 7.73 -19.68 1.27
N LEU A 351 6.51 -19.18 1.03
CA LEU A 351 5.28 -19.72 1.59
C LEU A 351 4.78 -20.89 0.73
N ALA A 352 4.62 -22.05 1.36
CA ALA A 352 3.95 -23.20 0.74
C ALA A 352 2.43 -22.97 0.69
N VAL A 353 1.83 -23.24 -0.46
CA VAL A 353 0.38 -23.30 -0.64
C VAL A 353 -0.05 -24.78 -0.68
N GLY A 354 -1.10 -25.12 0.08
CA GLY A 354 -1.72 -26.45 0.01
C GLY A 354 -2.58 -26.57 -1.25
N LYS A 355 -2.66 -27.77 -1.83
CA LYS A 355 -3.47 -28.05 -3.04
C LYS A 355 -4.97 -27.80 -2.85
N SER A 356 -5.47 -27.68 -1.61
CA SER A 356 -6.88 -27.43 -1.31
C SER A 356 -7.09 -26.25 -0.35
N GLN A 357 -7.02 -25.03 -0.88
CA GLN A 357 -7.78 -23.92 -0.31
C GLN A 357 -9.01 -23.66 -1.16
N THR A 358 -9.97 -24.60 -1.13
CA THR A 358 -11.35 -24.26 -1.49
C THR A 358 -11.95 -23.40 -0.37
N SER A 359 -11.89 -22.09 -0.55
CA SER A 359 -12.65 -21.12 0.24
C SER A 359 -14.15 -21.38 0.05
N GLY A 360 -14.80 -21.97 1.06
CA GLY A 360 -16.27 -21.99 1.18
C GLY A 360 -16.92 -23.36 0.98
N GLY A 361 -16.99 -24.17 2.05
CA GLY A 361 -17.81 -25.38 2.09
C GLY A 361 -17.43 -26.32 3.23
N LEU A 362 -18.43 -26.85 3.92
CA LEU A 362 -18.35 -27.69 5.12
C LEU A 362 -17.17 -28.69 5.10
N SER A 363 -16.20 -28.45 5.98
CA SER A 363 -14.96 -29.23 6.12
C SER A 363 -15.24 -30.67 6.53
N THR A 364 -15.16 -31.61 5.59
CA THR A 364 -14.82 -33.00 5.93
C THR A 364 -13.31 -33.10 5.92
N ASN A 365 -12.72 -33.08 7.13
CA ASN A 365 -11.29 -33.27 7.34
C ASN A 365 -10.89 -34.69 6.91
N ILE A 366 -10.60 -34.89 5.63
CA ILE A 366 -9.85 -36.06 5.18
C ILE A 366 -8.38 -35.66 5.33
N ASN A 367 -7.70 -36.25 6.32
CA ASN A 367 -6.24 -36.19 6.48
C ASN A 367 -5.56 -36.89 5.29
N VAL A 368 -5.62 -36.29 4.11
CA VAL A 368 -4.66 -36.59 3.04
C VAL A 368 -3.47 -35.69 3.31
N GLN A 369 -2.28 -36.27 3.38
CA GLN A 369 -1.03 -35.53 3.45
C GLN A 369 -0.96 -34.65 2.19
N GLU A 370 -1.39 -33.39 2.29
CA GLU A 370 -1.49 -32.51 1.12
C GLU A 370 -0.09 -32.25 0.58
N ALA A 371 0.14 -32.55 -0.69
CA ALA A 371 1.37 -32.16 -1.37
C ALA A 371 1.43 -30.63 -1.36
N LYS A 372 2.55 -30.09 -0.85
CA LYS A 372 2.80 -28.66 -0.77
C LYS A 372 3.39 -28.17 -2.09
N GLU A 373 2.89 -27.03 -2.55
CA GLU A 373 3.42 -26.34 -3.72
C GLU A 373 3.97 -24.98 -3.30
N PHE A 374 4.95 -24.49 -4.05
CA PHE A 374 5.55 -23.18 -3.86
C PHE A 374 5.27 -22.30 -5.07
N ARG A 375 4.87 -21.06 -4.78
CA ARG A 375 4.53 -20.08 -5.81
C ARG A 375 5.80 -19.48 -6.40
N VAL A 376 6.01 -19.66 -7.69
CA VAL A 376 7.10 -19.07 -8.47
C VAL A 376 6.50 -18.14 -9.51
N VAL A 377 7.02 -16.92 -9.61
CA VAL A 377 6.58 -15.91 -10.58
C VAL A 377 7.61 -15.84 -11.69
N ILE A 378 7.14 -15.98 -12.93
CA ILE A 378 7.93 -15.91 -14.15
C ILE A 378 7.46 -14.70 -14.94
N GLU A 379 8.35 -13.75 -15.22
CA GLU A 379 8.04 -12.61 -16.08
C GLU A 379 8.24 -13.01 -17.54
N LEU A 380 7.23 -12.79 -18.38
CA LEU A 380 7.32 -13.07 -19.82
C LEU A 380 8.12 -11.96 -20.52
N LYS A 381 9.12 -12.33 -21.29
CA LYS A 381 9.98 -11.44 -22.09
C LYS A 381 9.68 -11.61 -23.58
N ASN A 382 10.09 -10.64 -24.39
CA ASN A 382 10.03 -10.70 -25.86
C ASN A 382 8.63 -11.02 -26.44
N LEU A 383 7.58 -10.49 -25.82
CA LEU A 383 6.21 -10.65 -26.30
C LEU A 383 5.94 -9.80 -27.55
N THR A 384 5.53 -10.45 -28.65
CA THR A 384 4.97 -9.77 -29.84
C THR A 384 3.63 -9.12 -29.49
N ASP A 385 3.28 -8.00 -30.13
CA ASP A 385 2.05 -7.25 -29.81
C ASP A 385 0.76 -8.08 -30.05
N GLU A 386 0.77 -9.01 -31.01
CA GLU A 386 -0.34 -9.96 -31.22
C GLU A 386 -0.53 -10.91 -30.03
N VAL A 387 0.57 -11.42 -29.47
CA VAL A 387 0.54 -12.29 -28.29
C VAL A 387 0.07 -11.48 -27.09
N LYS A 388 0.60 -10.26 -26.87
CA LYS A 388 0.15 -9.39 -25.78
C LYS A 388 -1.36 -9.13 -25.81
N GLN A 389 -1.93 -8.91 -26.99
CA GLN A 389 -3.36 -8.69 -27.17
C GLN A 389 -4.20 -9.97 -27.06
N GLY A 390 -3.62 -11.14 -27.27
CA GLY A 390 -4.27 -12.44 -27.07
C GLY A 390 -4.27 -12.91 -25.62
N LEU A 391 -3.31 -12.43 -24.81
CA LEU A 391 -3.22 -12.81 -23.40
C LEU A 391 -4.33 -12.16 -22.57
N ARG A 392 -5.01 -12.95 -21.75
CA ARG A 392 -6.01 -12.54 -20.76
C ARG A 392 -5.57 -12.97 -19.36
N PRO A 393 -5.91 -12.19 -18.32
CA PRO A 393 -5.68 -12.63 -16.95
C PRO A 393 -6.44 -13.94 -16.67
N GLY A 394 -5.81 -14.86 -15.93
CA GLY A 394 -6.42 -16.12 -15.52
C GLY A 394 -6.35 -17.27 -16.53
N MET A 395 -5.67 -17.11 -17.66
CA MET A 395 -5.44 -18.23 -18.59
C MET A 395 -4.42 -19.23 -18.01
N SER A 396 -4.67 -20.51 -18.22
CA SER A 396 -3.73 -21.59 -17.86
C SER A 396 -2.48 -21.54 -18.73
N ALA A 397 -1.33 -21.73 -18.10
CA ALA A 397 -0.04 -21.82 -18.77
C ALA A 397 0.80 -22.95 -18.17
N THR A 398 1.58 -23.63 -19.00
CA THR A 398 2.59 -24.58 -18.58
C THR A 398 3.95 -23.93 -18.71
N ALA A 399 4.72 -23.90 -17.63
CA ALA A 399 6.07 -23.35 -17.61
C ALA A 399 7.09 -24.47 -17.41
N GLU A 400 8.10 -24.46 -18.28
CA GLU A 400 9.28 -25.30 -18.19
C GLU A 400 10.46 -24.44 -17.74
N ILE A 401 10.86 -24.58 -16.48
CA ILE A 401 11.97 -23.81 -15.89
C ILE A 401 13.26 -24.59 -16.07
N THR A 402 14.27 -24.00 -16.71
CA THR A 402 15.60 -24.61 -16.81
C THR A 402 16.37 -24.36 -15.52
N THR A 403 16.55 -25.40 -14.69
CA THR A 403 17.22 -25.26 -13.40
C THR A 403 18.74 -25.20 -13.53
N ASN A 404 19.31 -26.09 -14.34
CA ASN A 404 20.75 -26.20 -14.57
C ASN A 404 21.04 -26.62 -16.02
N VAL A 405 22.18 -26.17 -16.54
CA VAL A 405 22.68 -26.52 -17.88
C VAL A 405 24.11 -27.01 -17.76
N ALA A 406 24.35 -28.26 -18.15
CA ALA A 406 25.69 -28.81 -18.29
C ALA A 406 26.07 -28.86 -19.78
N LYS A 407 27.30 -28.44 -20.11
CA LYS A 407 27.80 -28.39 -21.50
C LYS A 407 28.84 -29.48 -21.72
N ASP A 408 28.88 -30.04 -22.93
CA ASP A 408 29.84 -31.07 -23.35
C ASP A 408 29.89 -32.31 -22.45
N VAL A 409 28.72 -32.89 -22.13
CA VAL A 409 28.59 -33.99 -21.18
C VAL A 409 28.39 -35.35 -21.83
N LEU A 410 28.84 -36.41 -21.16
CA LEU A 410 28.46 -37.79 -21.49
C LEU A 410 27.08 -38.05 -20.90
N ALA A 411 26.09 -38.25 -21.78
CA ALA A 411 24.71 -38.51 -21.38
C ALA A 411 24.37 -39.98 -21.63
N VAL A 412 23.82 -40.64 -20.60
CA VAL A 412 23.30 -42.01 -20.72
C VAL A 412 21.80 -42.02 -20.40
N PRO A 413 20.97 -42.83 -21.07
CA PRO A 413 19.56 -42.93 -20.74
C PRO A 413 19.32 -43.27 -19.27
N LEU A 414 18.33 -42.65 -18.63
CA LEU A 414 18.05 -42.84 -17.19
C LEU A 414 17.91 -44.32 -16.79
N GLN A 415 17.32 -45.11 -17.68
CA GLN A 415 17.12 -46.55 -17.53
C GLN A 415 18.41 -47.39 -17.44
N ALA A 416 19.57 -46.85 -17.82
CA ALA A 416 20.85 -47.54 -17.82
C ALA A 416 21.60 -47.47 -16.49
N VAL A 417 21.23 -46.53 -15.62
CA VAL A 417 21.87 -46.31 -14.32
C VAL A 417 21.19 -47.18 -13.28
N ILE A 418 21.97 -48.02 -12.61
CA ILE A 418 21.48 -48.91 -11.56
C ILE A 418 22.20 -48.63 -10.24
N GLU A 419 21.48 -48.82 -9.14
CA GLU A 419 22.02 -48.73 -7.79
C GLU A 419 22.13 -50.14 -7.21
N LYS A 420 23.36 -50.57 -6.92
CA LYS A 420 23.63 -51.86 -6.28
C LYS A 420 24.08 -51.66 -4.85
N ARG A 421 23.61 -52.54 -3.96
CA ARG A 421 24.15 -52.63 -2.60
C ARG A 421 25.48 -53.39 -2.66
N PRO A 422 26.55 -52.93 -1.99
CA PRO A 422 27.80 -53.68 -1.93
C PRO A 422 27.56 -55.06 -1.28
N GLU A 423 28.04 -56.11 -1.94
CA GLU A 423 28.00 -57.48 -1.40
C GLU A 423 28.77 -57.51 -0.08
N GLY A 424 28.08 -57.83 1.02
CA GLY A 424 28.62 -57.84 2.39
C GLY A 424 27.95 -56.88 3.37
N SER A 425 26.97 -56.08 2.95
CA SER A 425 26.18 -55.24 3.88
C SER A 425 25.21 -56.11 4.69
N PRO A 426 25.20 -56.05 6.04
CA PRO A 426 24.28 -56.84 6.86
C PRO A 426 22.82 -56.51 6.50
N SER A 427 21.97 -57.55 6.43
CA SER A 427 20.51 -57.38 6.36
C SER A 427 20.05 -56.53 7.56
N PRO A 428 19.10 -55.61 7.39
CA PRO A 428 18.53 -54.92 8.54
C PRO A 428 17.79 -55.94 9.40
N GLU A 429 18.36 -56.28 10.56
CA GLU A 429 17.60 -56.82 11.68
C GLU A 429 16.64 -55.73 12.16
N VAL A 430 15.37 -56.10 12.24
CA VAL A 430 14.30 -55.24 12.78
C VAL A 430 14.60 -55.01 14.27
N PRO A 431 14.84 -53.78 14.75
CA PRO A 431 14.95 -53.57 16.18
C PRO A 431 13.55 -53.63 16.79
N ALA A 432 13.40 -54.47 17.82
CA ALA A 432 12.28 -54.36 18.74
C ALA A 432 12.29 -52.96 19.38
N ALA A 433 11.09 -52.39 19.52
CA ALA A 433 10.86 -51.04 20.01
C ALA A 433 11.62 -50.76 21.33
N ASN A 434 12.50 -49.75 21.31
CA ASN A 434 12.72 -48.89 22.47
C ASN A 434 13.39 -47.57 22.10
N ASN A 435 13.05 -46.56 22.91
CA ASN A 435 13.19 -45.14 22.69
C ASN A 435 14.63 -44.63 22.52
N GLY A 436 14.78 -43.69 21.57
CA GLY A 436 15.79 -42.62 21.57
C GLY A 436 17.18 -42.99 21.05
N ALA A 437 17.43 -42.79 19.75
CA ALA A 437 18.78 -42.56 19.21
C ALA A 437 18.73 -41.94 17.80
N GLU A 438 19.81 -41.24 17.48
CA GLU A 438 20.16 -40.43 16.31
C GLU A 438 19.99 -41.09 14.91
N PRO A 439 20.10 -40.31 13.81
CA PRO A 439 19.73 -40.77 12.47
C PRO A 439 20.58 -41.95 12.01
N ILE A 440 19.89 -43.01 11.58
CA ILE A 440 20.48 -44.21 10.96
C ILE A 440 21.08 -43.79 9.61
N ASP A 441 22.40 -43.94 9.48
CA ASP A 441 23.15 -43.69 8.25
C ASP A 441 22.65 -44.64 7.15
N LYS A 442 22.19 -44.10 6.02
CA LYS A 442 21.67 -44.91 4.90
C LYS A 442 22.78 -45.84 4.40
N PRO A 443 22.50 -47.14 4.11
CA PRO A 443 23.53 -48.04 3.58
C PRO A 443 24.09 -47.50 2.27
N LYS A 444 25.42 -47.37 2.17
CA LYS A 444 26.13 -46.88 0.96
C LYS A 444 25.79 -47.79 -0.23
N THR A 445 24.91 -47.34 -1.12
CA THR A 445 24.68 -47.94 -2.43
C THR A 445 25.74 -47.44 -3.40
N ILE A 446 26.22 -48.33 -4.29
CA ILE A 446 27.14 -47.99 -5.37
C ILE A 446 26.31 -47.82 -6.64
N THR A 447 26.37 -46.65 -7.25
CA THR A 447 25.73 -46.34 -8.53
C THR A 447 26.66 -46.73 -9.67
N GLY A 448 26.15 -47.49 -10.63
CA GLY A 448 26.95 -47.96 -11.75
C GLY A 448 26.13 -48.23 -13.00
N VAL A 449 26.83 -48.47 -14.10
CA VAL A 449 26.27 -48.72 -15.43
C VAL A 449 26.91 -49.98 -15.99
N TYR A 450 26.12 -50.77 -16.74
CA TYR A 450 26.64 -51.94 -17.45
C TYR A 450 27.20 -51.56 -18.82
N VAL A 451 28.47 -51.86 -19.05
CA VAL A 451 29.13 -51.69 -20.35
C VAL A 451 29.25 -53.03 -21.05
N LEU A 452 28.97 -53.06 -22.35
CA LEU A 452 29.10 -54.23 -23.19
C LEU A 452 30.53 -54.33 -23.73
N VAL A 453 31.32 -55.26 -23.20
CA VAL A 453 32.70 -55.52 -23.64
C VAL A 453 32.78 -56.99 -24.11
N ASN A 454 33.09 -57.20 -25.39
CA ASN A 454 33.23 -58.54 -25.99
C ASN A 454 32.03 -59.49 -25.74
N GLY A 455 30.80 -58.99 -25.80
CA GLY A 455 29.57 -59.78 -25.60
C GLY A 455 29.27 -60.13 -24.13
N LYS A 456 30.01 -59.55 -23.17
CA LYS A 456 29.78 -59.67 -21.74
C LYS A 456 29.40 -58.32 -21.14
N ALA A 457 28.55 -58.34 -20.13
CA ALA A 457 28.17 -57.16 -19.38
C ALA A 457 29.12 -56.95 -18.19
N GLU A 458 29.85 -55.84 -18.20
CA GLU A 458 30.77 -55.43 -17.15
C GLU A 458 30.18 -54.28 -16.35
N PHE A 459 30.11 -54.40 -15.03
CA PHE A 459 29.61 -53.33 -14.16
C PHE A 459 30.71 -52.30 -13.93
N ARG A 460 30.51 -51.07 -14.40
CA ARG A 460 31.38 -49.93 -14.07
C ARG A 460 30.69 -49.02 -13.07
N GLU A 461 31.39 -48.71 -12.00
CA GLU A 461 30.98 -47.65 -11.07
C GLU A 461 31.08 -46.31 -11.79
N VAL A 462 30.03 -45.49 -11.67
CA VAL A 462 29.97 -44.18 -12.33
C VAL A 462 29.52 -43.12 -11.34
N GLU A 463 30.13 -41.94 -11.45
CA GLU A 463 29.66 -40.77 -10.74
C GLU A 463 28.63 -40.04 -11.60
N THR A 464 27.39 -39.98 -11.14
CA THR A 464 26.31 -39.33 -11.87
C THR A 464 26.22 -37.84 -11.53
N GLY A 465 25.90 -37.03 -12.54
CA GLY A 465 25.64 -35.60 -12.41
C GLY A 465 24.18 -35.24 -12.61
N LEU A 466 23.97 -34.17 -13.39
CA LEU A 466 22.68 -33.60 -13.75
C LEU A 466 21.72 -34.64 -14.35
N ILE A 467 20.46 -34.56 -13.94
CA ILE A 467 19.37 -35.38 -14.48
C ILE A 467 18.62 -34.53 -15.51
N GLY A 468 18.58 -34.97 -16.76
CA GLY A 468 17.74 -34.40 -17.81
C GLY A 468 16.42 -35.16 -17.94
N GLU A 469 15.61 -34.80 -18.95
CA GLU A 469 14.28 -35.38 -19.17
C GLU A 469 14.29 -36.90 -19.42
N SER A 470 15.25 -37.39 -20.20
CA SER A 470 15.37 -38.82 -20.57
C SER A 470 16.76 -39.41 -20.31
N ASP A 471 17.74 -38.57 -19.97
CA ASP A 471 19.14 -38.93 -19.83
C ASP A 471 19.75 -38.39 -18.53
N ARG A 472 20.83 -39.00 -18.07
CA ARG A 472 21.63 -38.60 -16.91
C ARG A 472 23.06 -38.32 -17.32
N GLU A 473 23.62 -37.24 -16.81
CA GLU A 473 25.03 -36.91 -16.95
C GLU A 473 25.89 -37.92 -16.19
N ILE A 474 26.98 -38.35 -16.81
CA ILE A 474 28.04 -39.14 -16.18
C ILE A 474 29.32 -38.30 -16.12
N LYS A 475 29.77 -38.00 -14.91
CA LYS A 475 30.98 -37.20 -14.64
C LYS A 475 32.25 -38.03 -14.76
N SER A 476 32.21 -39.27 -14.29
CA SER A 476 33.36 -40.18 -14.29
C SER A 476 32.91 -41.65 -14.42
N GLY A 477 33.81 -42.49 -14.96
CA GLY A 477 33.59 -43.95 -15.10
C GLY A 477 33.24 -44.46 -16.50
N LEU A 478 32.97 -43.56 -17.47
CA LEU A 478 32.69 -43.90 -18.87
C LEU A 478 33.47 -43.02 -19.85
N GLN A 479 33.73 -43.55 -21.04
CA GLN A 479 34.35 -42.85 -22.16
C GLN A 479 33.36 -42.70 -23.33
N ALA A 480 33.56 -41.67 -24.15
CA ALA A 480 32.80 -41.50 -25.38
C ALA A 480 33.06 -42.69 -26.32
N GLY A 481 31.99 -43.35 -26.78
CA GLY A 481 32.06 -44.57 -27.60
C GLY A 481 31.87 -45.89 -26.85
N ASP A 482 31.80 -45.87 -25.51
CA ASP A 482 31.41 -47.05 -24.73
C ASP A 482 29.97 -47.48 -25.09
N VAL A 483 29.69 -48.78 -25.14
CA VAL A 483 28.35 -49.30 -25.41
C VAL A 483 27.68 -49.67 -24.10
N VAL A 484 26.71 -48.88 -23.67
CA VAL A 484 26.01 -49.02 -22.39
C VAL A 484 24.71 -49.79 -22.55
N ILE A 485 24.45 -50.74 -21.65
CA ILE A 485 23.23 -51.54 -21.62
C ILE A 485 22.09 -50.75 -20.97
N THR A 486 20.99 -50.53 -21.69
CA THR A 486 19.89 -49.65 -21.28
C THR A 486 18.61 -50.39 -20.85
N GLY A 487 18.50 -51.70 -21.11
CA GLY A 487 17.33 -52.47 -20.65
C GLY A 487 17.24 -53.89 -21.22
N PRO A 488 16.21 -54.67 -20.85
CA PRO A 488 15.10 -54.32 -19.94
C PRO A 488 15.52 -54.18 -18.47
N SER A 489 14.85 -53.32 -17.69
CA SER A 489 15.22 -53.03 -16.27
C SER A 489 15.23 -54.27 -15.37
N ARG A 490 14.34 -55.25 -15.63
CA ARG A 490 14.30 -56.54 -14.94
C ARG A 490 15.58 -57.36 -15.13
N VAL A 491 16.18 -57.26 -16.33
CA VAL A 491 17.41 -57.94 -16.70
C VAL A 491 18.61 -57.21 -16.11
N LEU A 492 18.61 -55.88 -16.12
CA LEU A 492 19.67 -55.05 -15.51
C LEU A 492 19.83 -55.28 -14.00
N ASN A 493 18.71 -55.43 -13.27
CA ASN A 493 18.74 -55.65 -11.82
C ASN A 493 19.21 -57.06 -11.41
N THR A 494 19.06 -58.04 -12.30
CA THR A 494 19.43 -59.45 -12.05
C THR A 494 20.76 -59.84 -12.71
N LEU A 495 21.32 -58.95 -13.52
CA LEU A 495 22.60 -59.15 -14.20
C LEU A 495 23.73 -59.24 -13.18
N LYS A 496 24.55 -60.29 -13.31
CA LYS A 496 25.81 -60.43 -12.59
C LYS A 496 26.95 -59.93 -13.47
N ASP A 497 27.98 -59.40 -12.82
CA ASP A 497 29.17 -58.96 -13.52
C ASP A 497 29.79 -60.11 -14.35
N GLY A 498 30.19 -59.82 -15.59
CA GLY A 498 30.77 -60.79 -16.53
C GLY A 498 29.78 -61.73 -17.24
N THR A 499 28.46 -61.54 -17.10
CA THR A 499 27.45 -62.38 -17.76
C THR A 499 27.44 -62.14 -19.27
N ALA A 500 27.42 -63.23 -20.07
CA ALA A 500 27.27 -63.13 -21.52
C ALA A 500 25.84 -62.68 -21.87
N VAL A 501 25.73 -61.61 -22.65
CA VAL A 501 24.46 -60.98 -23.02
C VAL A 501 24.34 -60.93 -24.54
N GLN A 502 23.13 -61.11 -25.05
CA GLN A 502 22.87 -61.01 -26.49
C GLN A 502 22.28 -59.64 -26.79
N LYS A 503 22.98 -58.84 -27.60
CA LYS A 503 22.49 -57.53 -28.05
C LYS A 503 21.27 -57.75 -28.95
N GLU A 504 20.15 -57.15 -28.58
CA GLU A 504 18.97 -57.06 -29.42
C GLU A 504 18.94 -55.64 -30.00
N ASP A 505 19.17 -55.52 -31.31
CA ASP A 505 19.08 -54.24 -32.01
C ASP A 505 17.63 -53.80 -32.01
N LYS A 506 17.34 -52.70 -31.32
CA LYS A 506 16.02 -52.07 -31.34
C LYS A 506 15.75 -51.61 -32.78
N PRO A 507 14.55 -51.85 -33.37
CA PRO A 507 14.20 -51.21 -34.63
C PRO A 507 14.21 -49.69 -34.44
N SER A 508 15.00 -48.99 -35.24
CA SER A 508 15.05 -47.54 -35.31
C SER A 508 13.70 -47.02 -35.80
N GLY A 509 12.86 -46.50 -34.89
CA GLY A 509 11.56 -45.96 -35.30
C GLY A 509 10.50 -45.86 -34.20
N GLN A 510 10.79 -45.14 -33.13
CA GLN A 510 9.75 -44.35 -32.46
C GLN A 510 10.31 -42.95 -32.32
N ALA A 511 10.20 -42.20 -33.41
CA ALA A 511 10.06 -40.75 -33.31
C ALA A 511 8.90 -40.51 -32.35
N THR A 512 9.20 -39.88 -31.22
CA THR A 512 8.24 -39.15 -30.42
C THR A 512 7.40 -38.32 -31.37
N LYS A 513 6.13 -38.71 -31.53
CA LYS A 513 5.14 -37.80 -32.06
C LYS A 513 5.05 -36.66 -31.05
N SER A 514 5.36 -35.48 -31.56
CA SER A 514 5.18 -34.16 -30.96
C SER A 514 3.83 -34.00 -30.28
#